data_AF-A0A162ANG8-F1
#
_entry.id   AF-A0A162ANG8-F1
#
_cell.length_a   1.000
_cell.length_b   1.000
_cell.length_c   1.000
_cell.angle_alpha   90.00
_cell.angle_beta   90.00
_cell.angle_gamma   90.00
#
_symmetry.space_group_name_H-M   'P 1'
#
loop_
_entity.id
_entity.type
_entity.pdbx_description
1 polymer ?
#
loop_
_entity_poly.entity_id
_entity_poly.type
_entity_poly.pdbx_seq_one_letter_code
_entity_poly.pdbx_strand_id
1 'polypeptide(L)'
;MTFTDWVQVITQIITAVTAVVMAVLGYKTYLQPPEQPSENEPDEAVNDEADEKLKSILVFKTSKQETWLSVSEQGLSCRIEDSREGKGGPQWTLTKTQTAEILNTNTYHVNPGYKAKTGTFTIGPRRNWLYSKALFPEPDYLHGVLKQLLSNSSS
;
A
#
# COMPACT_ATOMS: atom_id res chain seq x y z
N MET A 1 -70.23 1.95 12.27
CA MET A 1 -68.75 1.94 12.18
C MET A 1 -68.28 3.38 12.18
N THR A 2 -67.49 3.77 13.17
CA THR A 2 -67.05 5.16 13.31
C THR A 2 -65.77 5.40 12.51
N PHE A 3 -65.56 6.63 12.04
CA PHE A 3 -64.38 7.04 11.26
C PHE A 3 -63.05 6.70 11.99
N THR A 4 -63.06 6.72 13.32
CA THR A 4 -61.96 6.32 14.20
C THR A 4 -61.59 4.84 14.12
N ASP A 5 -62.56 3.95 13.93
CA ASP A 5 -62.31 2.50 13.78
C ASP A 5 -61.54 2.20 12.49
N TRP A 6 -61.89 2.93 11.41
CA TRP A 6 -61.21 2.83 10.11
C TRP A 6 -59.75 3.28 10.18
N VAL A 7 -59.47 4.39 10.87
CA VAL A 7 -58.11 4.91 11.02
C VAL A 7 -57.25 3.95 11.84
N GLN A 8 -57.78 3.34 12.90
CA GLN A 8 -57.03 2.35 13.70
C GLN A 8 -56.69 1.09 12.91
N VAL A 9 -57.63 0.55 12.14
CA VAL A 9 -57.40 -0.62 11.28
C VAL A 9 -56.36 -0.31 10.21
N ILE A 10 -56.46 0.86 9.56
CA ILE A 10 -55.47 1.28 8.55
C ILE A 10 -54.08 1.43 9.18
N THR A 11 -53.97 2.03 10.36
CA THR A 11 -52.68 2.22 11.04
C THR A 11 -52.04 0.89 11.40
N GLN A 12 -52.82 -0.08 11.91
CA GLN A 12 -52.33 -1.43 12.20
C GLN A 12 -51.84 -2.16 10.96
N ILE A 13 -52.56 -2.06 9.84
CA ILE A 13 -52.15 -2.63 8.55
C ILE A 13 -50.83 -2.02 8.09
N ILE A 14 -50.68 -0.69 8.15
CA ILE A 14 -49.46 0.01 7.73
C ILE A 14 -48.25 -0.43 8.59
N THR A 15 -48.43 -0.56 9.91
CA THR A 15 -47.35 -1.03 10.81
C THR A 15 -46.97 -2.48 10.56
N ALA A 16 -47.93 -3.36 10.27
CA ALA A 16 -47.64 -4.76 9.94
C ALA A 16 -46.90 -4.89 8.60
N VAL A 17 -47.30 -4.10 7.59
CA VAL A 17 -46.64 -4.10 6.27
C VAL A 17 -45.22 -3.56 6.37
N THR A 18 -44.99 -2.48 7.12
CA THR A 18 -43.64 -1.92 7.31
C THR A 18 -42.72 -2.88 8.05
N ALA A 19 -43.21 -3.60 9.08
CA ALA A 19 -42.45 -4.64 9.76
C ALA A 19 -42.05 -5.79 8.82
N VAL A 20 -42.97 -6.24 7.94
CA VAL A 20 -42.69 -7.28 6.95
C VAL A 20 -41.67 -6.80 5.91
N VAL A 21 -41.79 -5.56 5.41
CA VAL A 21 -40.84 -4.99 4.45
C VAL A 21 -39.44 -4.87 5.06
N MET A 22 -39.33 -4.38 6.30
CA MET A 22 -38.04 -4.28 7.00
C MET A 22 -37.43 -5.66 7.28
N ALA A 23 -38.25 -6.65 7.64
CA ALA A 23 -37.79 -8.03 7.81
C ALA A 23 -37.31 -8.64 6.49
N VAL A 24 -38.01 -8.39 5.36
CA VAL A 24 -37.61 -8.87 4.03
C VAL A 24 -36.34 -8.16 3.52
N LEU A 25 -36.22 -6.85 3.74
CA LEU A 25 -35.01 -6.08 3.40
C LEU A 25 -33.82 -6.50 4.25
N GLY A 26 -34.01 -6.71 5.56
CA GLY A 26 -33.01 -7.29 6.45
C GLY A 26 -32.62 -8.69 5.99
N TYR A 27 -33.57 -9.57 5.70
CA TYR A 27 -33.29 -10.92 5.22
C TYR A 27 -32.51 -10.91 3.90
N LYS A 28 -32.87 -10.04 2.94
CA LYS A 28 -32.11 -9.87 1.70
C LYS A 28 -30.71 -9.32 1.92
N THR A 29 -30.53 -8.35 2.82
CA THR A 29 -29.23 -7.69 3.04
C THR A 29 -28.27 -8.48 3.92
N TYR A 30 -28.77 -9.27 4.88
CA TYR A 30 -27.93 -10.03 5.81
C TYR A 30 -27.62 -11.45 5.35
N LEU A 31 -28.44 -12.05 4.47
CA LEU A 31 -28.19 -13.38 3.89
C LEU A 31 -27.62 -13.34 2.47
N GLN A 32 -27.49 -12.17 1.85
CA GLN A 32 -26.43 -11.98 0.87
C GLN A 32 -25.13 -11.77 1.66
N PRO A 33 -24.27 -12.80 1.82
CA PRO A 33 -22.85 -12.50 2.00
C PRO A 33 -22.48 -11.53 0.87
N PRO A 34 -21.67 -10.49 1.13
CA PRO A 34 -21.34 -9.51 0.11
C PRO A 34 -20.96 -10.29 -1.15
N GLU A 35 -21.63 -10.00 -2.26
CA GLU A 35 -21.23 -10.46 -3.58
C GLU A 35 -19.79 -9.97 -3.74
N GLN A 36 -18.83 -10.81 -3.38
CA GLN A 36 -17.51 -10.76 -3.96
C GLN A 36 -17.78 -10.81 -5.45
N PRO A 37 -17.37 -9.80 -6.23
CA PRO A 37 -17.49 -9.85 -7.67
C PRO A 37 -16.85 -11.16 -8.12
N SER A 38 -17.67 -12.08 -8.59
CA SER A 38 -17.26 -13.35 -9.15
C SER A 38 -16.43 -13.05 -10.39
N GLU A 39 -15.12 -13.29 -10.28
CA GLU A 39 -14.35 -14.07 -11.25
C GLU A 39 -14.67 -13.76 -12.72
N ASN A 40 -14.16 -12.64 -13.21
CA ASN A 40 -13.62 -12.64 -14.57
C ASN A 40 -12.19 -13.15 -14.43
N GLU A 41 -11.96 -14.33 -15.00
CA GLU A 41 -10.69 -14.95 -15.38
C GLU A 41 -9.42 -14.24 -14.85
N PRO A 42 -8.67 -14.86 -13.91
CA PRO A 42 -7.32 -14.41 -13.66
C PRO A 42 -6.50 -14.79 -14.91
N ASP A 43 -6.30 -13.84 -15.81
CA ASP A 43 -5.05 -13.81 -16.56
C ASP A 43 -3.94 -13.91 -15.50
N GLU A 44 -3.15 -14.96 -15.63
CA GLU A 44 -2.12 -15.42 -14.70
C GLU A 44 -1.22 -14.30 -14.18
N ALA A 45 -1.65 -13.58 -13.16
CA ALA A 45 -0.73 -12.95 -12.22
C ALA A 45 -0.40 -14.03 -11.18
N VAL A 46 0.54 -14.89 -11.56
CA VAL A 46 1.23 -15.82 -10.67
C VAL A 46 1.65 -15.04 -9.43
N ASN A 47 0.87 -15.13 -8.36
CA ASN A 47 1.27 -14.62 -7.05
C ASN A 47 2.10 -15.72 -6.37
N ASP A 48 3.34 -15.86 -6.84
CA ASP A 48 4.40 -16.65 -6.20
C ASP A 48 5.08 -15.84 -5.05
N GLU A 49 4.51 -14.72 -4.61
CA GLU A 49 5.20 -13.77 -3.73
C GLU A 49 4.96 -13.99 -2.22
N ALA A 50 4.77 -15.23 -1.79
CA ALA A 50 4.86 -15.56 -0.36
C ALA A 50 6.30 -15.87 0.11
N ASP A 51 7.26 -15.96 -0.83
CA ASP A 51 8.70 -16.08 -0.55
C ASP A 51 9.57 -15.36 -1.61
N GLU A 52 8.98 -14.47 -2.44
CA GLU A 52 9.77 -13.64 -3.36
C GLU A 52 10.51 -12.57 -2.57
N LYS A 53 11.83 -12.74 -2.48
CA LYS A 53 12.76 -11.70 -2.03
C LYS A 53 12.42 -10.40 -2.75
N LEU A 54 11.87 -9.41 -2.04
CA LEU A 54 11.60 -8.06 -2.54
C LEU A 54 12.78 -7.54 -3.39
N LYS A 55 12.62 -7.58 -4.73
CA LYS A 55 13.68 -7.32 -5.71
C LYS A 55 13.82 -5.83 -6.02
N SER A 56 12.72 -5.10 -6.05
CA SER A 56 12.72 -3.67 -6.32
C SER A 56 11.56 -2.97 -5.63
N ILE A 57 11.73 -1.68 -5.36
CA ILE A 57 10.65 -0.82 -4.87
C ILE A 57 10.80 0.62 -5.35
N LEU A 58 9.65 1.22 -5.64
CA LEU A 58 9.53 2.65 -5.89
C LEU A 58 9.44 3.41 -4.57
N VAL A 59 10.47 4.20 -4.23
CA VAL A 59 10.52 4.97 -2.99
C VAL A 59 9.98 6.39 -3.15
N PHE A 60 10.12 6.97 -4.34
CA PHE A 60 9.71 8.34 -4.62
C PHE A 60 9.09 8.45 -6.00
N LYS A 61 7.98 9.18 -6.08
CA LYS A 61 7.24 9.42 -7.33
C LYS A 61 6.74 10.84 -7.39
N THR A 62 6.96 11.46 -8.54
CA THR A 62 6.36 12.72 -9.00
C THR A 62 5.92 12.55 -10.45
N SER A 63 5.25 13.54 -11.03
CA SER A 63 4.82 13.50 -12.44
C SER A 63 5.97 13.43 -13.45
N LYS A 64 7.21 13.73 -13.02
CA LYS A 64 8.38 13.79 -13.91
C LYS A 64 9.54 12.91 -13.47
N GLN A 65 9.55 12.47 -12.22
CA GLN A 65 10.67 11.77 -11.62
C GLN A 65 10.19 10.64 -10.72
N GLU A 66 10.80 9.47 -10.89
CA GLU A 66 10.64 8.28 -10.09
C GLU A 66 12.01 7.87 -9.52
N THR A 67 12.03 7.30 -8.33
CA THR A 67 13.26 6.77 -7.71
C THR A 67 13.02 5.35 -7.26
N TRP A 68 13.83 4.47 -7.80
CA TRP A 68 13.76 3.02 -7.62
C TRP A 68 14.95 2.54 -6.82
N LEU A 69 14.68 1.71 -5.82
CA LEU A 69 15.68 0.90 -5.15
C LEU A 69 15.55 -0.53 -5.65
N SER A 70 16.64 -1.11 -6.14
CA SER A 70 16.64 -2.47 -6.68
C SER A 70 17.79 -3.28 -6.13
N VAL A 71 17.48 -4.49 -5.68
CA VAL A 71 18.43 -5.54 -5.30
C VAL A 71 18.95 -6.20 -6.57
N SER A 72 20.27 -6.29 -6.67
CA SER A 72 20.97 -7.00 -7.74
C SER A 72 22.00 -7.94 -7.13
N GLU A 73 22.63 -8.78 -7.95
CA GLU A 73 23.72 -9.65 -7.52
C GLU A 73 24.92 -8.86 -6.95
N GLN A 74 25.07 -7.58 -7.32
CA GLN A 74 26.15 -6.73 -6.82
C GLN A 74 25.82 -6.14 -5.44
N GLY A 75 24.54 -6.04 -5.10
CA GLY A 75 24.03 -5.50 -3.84
C GLY A 75 22.80 -4.63 -4.03
N LEU A 76 22.72 -3.48 -3.37
CA LEU A 76 21.58 -2.56 -3.45
C LEU A 76 21.91 -1.37 -4.35
N SER A 77 21.10 -1.16 -5.39
CA SER A 77 21.26 -0.05 -6.33
C SER A 77 20.11 0.94 -6.24
N CYS A 78 20.41 2.21 -6.52
CA CYS A 78 19.42 3.27 -6.61
C CYS A 78 19.47 3.89 -8.00
N ARG A 79 18.31 3.98 -8.64
CA ARG A 79 18.15 4.60 -9.96
C ARG A 79 17.08 5.67 -9.89
N ILE A 80 17.35 6.80 -10.52
CA ILE A 80 16.34 7.83 -10.77
C ILE A 80 15.91 7.71 -12.22
N GLU A 81 14.62 7.66 -12.44
CA GLU A 81 14.03 7.74 -13.77
C GLU A 81 13.36 9.11 -13.88
N ASP A 82 13.87 9.96 -14.76
CA ASP A 82 13.31 11.29 -15.02
C ASP A 82 12.84 11.35 -16.48
N SER A 83 11.67 11.91 -16.70
CA SER A 83 11.09 12.06 -18.03
C SER A 83 11.76 13.16 -18.86
N ARG A 84 12.64 13.98 -18.24
CA ARG A 84 13.39 15.04 -18.92
C ARG A 84 14.65 14.47 -19.56
N GLU A 85 14.91 14.85 -20.82
CA GLU A 85 16.10 14.41 -21.55
C GLU A 85 17.40 14.75 -20.78
N GLY A 86 18.28 13.75 -20.67
CA GLY A 86 19.57 13.89 -19.99
C GLY A 86 19.50 14.04 -18.46
N LYS A 87 18.35 13.79 -17.83
CA LYS A 87 18.19 13.75 -16.37
C LYS A 87 17.87 12.33 -15.89
N GLY A 88 18.28 12.01 -14.66
CA GLY A 88 18.15 10.68 -14.08
C GLY A 88 19.38 9.79 -14.31
N GLY A 89 19.19 8.48 -14.13
CA GLY A 89 20.23 7.46 -14.23
C GLY A 89 20.57 6.78 -12.90
N PRO A 90 21.53 5.83 -12.92
CA PRO A 90 22.05 5.18 -11.73
C PRO A 90 22.73 6.21 -10.83
N GLN A 91 22.34 6.25 -9.56
CA GLN A 91 22.85 7.23 -8.61
C GLN A 91 23.98 6.66 -7.76
N TRP A 92 23.74 5.48 -7.19
CA TRP A 92 24.72 4.77 -6.39
C TRP A 92 24.38 3.29 -6.33
N THR A 93 25.41 2.51 -6.04
CA THR A 93 25.32 1.09 -5.75
C THR A 93 26.07 0.85 -4.44
N LEU A 94 25.48 0.05 -3.57
CA LEU A 94 26.10 -0.49 -2.37
C LEU A 94 26.42 -1.96 -2.63
N THR A 95 27.64 -2.38 -2.31
CA THR A 95 28.03 -3.78 -2.45
C THR A 95 27.35 -4.65 -1.40
N LYS A 96 27.27 -5.97 -1.62
CA LYS A 96 26.76 -6.92 -0.61
C LYS A 96 27.42 -6.76 0.76
N THR A 97 28.73 -6.52 0.78
CA THR A 97 29.50 -6.30 2.02
C THR A 97 29.06 -5.03 2.74
N GLN A 98 28.82 -3.95 2.00
CA GLN A 98 28.33 -2.69 2.56
C GLN A 98 26.89 -2.81 3.07
N THR A 99 26.00 -3.50 2.33
CA THR A 99 24.63 -3.70 2.78
C THR A 99 24.56 -4.59 4.03
N ALA A 100 25.39 -5.63 4.11
CA ALA A 100 25.53 -6.45 5.33
C ALA A 100 26.02 -5.62 6.53
N GLU A 101 27.03 -4.77 6.34
CA GLU A 101 27.53 -3.87 7.39
C GLU A 101 26.47 -2.87 7.85
N ILE A 102 25.73 -2.27 6.92
CA ILE A 102 24.64 -1.32 7.23
C ILE A 102 23.52 -2.00 8.01
N LEU A 103 23.19 -3.24 7.66
CA LEU A 103 22.19 -4.04 8.38
C LEU A 103 22.66 -4.36 9.80
N ASN A 104 23.92 -4.80 9.97
CA ASN A 104 24.50 -5.14 11.26
C ASN A 104 24.64 -3.93 12.20
N THR A 105 25.04 -2.78 11.65
CA THR A 105 25.18 -1.52 12.40
C THR A 105 23.84 -0.79 12.58
N ASN A 106 22.78 -1.27 11.94
CA ASN A 106 21.46 -0.65 11.91
C ASN A 106 21.52 0.82 11.41
N THR A 107 22.43 1.12 10.50
CA THR A 107 22.68 2.48 10.00
C THR A 107 21.70 2.86 8.88
N TYR A 108 20.41 2.57 9.05
CA TYR A 108 19.35 3.00 8.14
C TYR A 108 18.21 3.59 8.95
N HIS A 109 17.64 4.69 8.49
CA HIS A 109 16.56 5.37 9.19
C HIS A 109 15.65 6.12 8.23
N VAL A 110 14.39 6.24 8.62
CA VAL A 110 13.39 7.02 7.90
C VAL A 110 13.05 8.22 8.75
N ASN A 111 13.12 9.40 8.15
CA ASN A 111 12.71 10.66 8.76
C ASN A 111 11.52 11.21 7.97
N PRO A 112 10.30 11.17 8.52
CA PRO A 112 9.13 11.71 7.83
C PRO A 112 9.26 13.21 7.56
N GLY A 113 10.02 13.95 8.38
CA GLY A 113 10.17 15.39 8.25
C GLY A 113 8.86 16.16 8.34
N TYR A 114 8.96 17.49 8.25
CA TYR A 114 7.82 18.40 8.36
C TYR A 114 7.07 18.64 7.04
N LYS A 115 7.62 18.20 5.90
CA LYS A 115 6.99 18.42 4.59
C LYS A 115 5.76 17.52 4.44
N ALA A 116 4.67 18.07 3.89
CA ALA A 116 3.39 17.36 3.80
C ALA A 116 3.42 16.12 2.90
N LYS A 117 4.18 16.16 1.78
CA LYS A 117 4.14 15.12 0.74
C LYS A 117 5.37 14.22 0.68
N THR A 118 6.45 14.61 1.34
CA THR A 118 7.76 13.96 1.20
C THR A 118 8.42 13.81 2.55
N GLY A 119 9.13 12.72 2.77
CA GLY A 119 10.10 12.58 3.85
C GLY A 119 11.50 12.29 3.30
N THR A 120 12.45 12.05 4.19
CA THR A 120 13.78 11.59 3.85
C THR A 120 14.09 10.24 4.46
N PHE A 121 14.99 9.49 3.85
CA PHE A 121 15.57 8.29 4.42
C PHE A 121 17.08 8.27 4.21
N THR A 122 17.74 7.45 5.00
CA THR A 122 19.19 7.26 4.96
C THR A 122 19.50 5.78 4.96
N ILE A 123 20.48 5.39 4.14
CA ILE A 123 21.02 4.02 4.08
C ILE A 123 22.55 4.14 4.15
N GLY A 124 23.11 3.90 5.34
CA GLY A 124 24.54 4.00 5.63
C GLY A 124 25.13 5.36 5.24
N PRO A 125 26.07 5.40 4.28
CA PRO A 125 26.66 6.66 3.80
C PRO A 125 25.72 7.49 2.94
N ARG A 126 24.63 6.90 2.42
CA ARG A 126 23.67 7.56 1.52
C ARG A 126 22.58 8.25 2.34
N ARG A 127 22.78 9.53 2.61
CA ARG A 127 21.90 10.34 3.48
C ARG A 127 20.92 11.20 2.69
N ASN A 128 19.82 11.56 3.33
CA ASN A 128 18.84 12.55 2.83
C ASN A 128 18.18 12.20 1.50
N TRP A 129 17.94 10.92 1.24
CA TRP A 129 17.19 10.48 0.05
C TRP A 129 15.72 10.73 0.24
N LEU A 130 15.02 11.20 -0.79
CA LEU A 130 13.60 11.53 -0.69
C LEU A 130 12.74 10.28 -0.86
N TYR A 131 11.65 10.22 -0.10
CA TYR A 131 10.56 9.28 -0.34
C TYR A 131 9.22 10.01 -0.36
N SER A 132 8.24 9.43 -1.07
CA SER A 132 6.89 9.99 -1.18
C SER A 132 6.01 9.48 -0.04
N LYS A 133 5.44 10.37 0.77
CA LYS A 133 4.48 10.00 1.82
C LYS A 133 3.17 9.41 1.27
N ALA A 134 2.86 9.69 0.01
CA ALA A 134 1.74 9.05 -0.68
C ALA A 134 1.98 7.54 -0.92
N LEU A 135 3.24 7.12 -1.07
CA LEU A 135 3.62 5.70 -1.23
C LEU A 135 3.85 5.05 0.14
N PHE A 136 4.38 5.81 1.09
CA PHE A 136 4.67 5.36 2.46
C PHE A 136 4.07 6.35 3.46
N PRO A 137 2.75 6.26 3.74
CA PRO A 137 2.08 7.12 4.72
C PRO A 137 2.67 6.91 6.12
N GLU A 138 2.97 5.66 6.44
CA GLU A 138 3.60 5.25 7.68
C GLU A 138 5.12 5.12 7.49
N PRO A 139 5.95 5.92 8.20
CA PRO A 139 7.40 5.86 8.06
C PRO A 139 7.99 4.52 8.53
N ASP A 140 7.35 3.87 9.51
CA ASP A 140 7.77 2.58 10.05
C ASP A 140 7.64 1.46 9.01
N TYR A 141 6.64 1.55 8.13
CA TYR A 141 6.50 0.62 7.01
C TYR A 141 7.69 0.73 6.05
N LEU A 142 8.07 1.96 5.65
CA LEU A 142 9.26 2.17 4.81
C LEU A 142 10.53 1.65 5.52
N HIS A 143 10.64 1.84 6.83
CA HIS A 143 11.77 1.33 7.59
C HIS A 143 11.86 -0.20 7.53
N GLY A 144 10.72 -0.91 7.66
CA GLY A 144 10.65 -2.37 7.50
C GLY A 144 11.04 -2.83 6.09
N VAL A 145 10.56 -2.13 5.06
CA VAL A 145 10.92 -2.39 3.67
C VAL A 145 12.42 -2.20 3.42
N LEU A 146 13.02 -1.13 3.95
CA LEU A 146 14.46 -0.90 3.83
C LEU A 146 15.26 -2.03 4.48
N LYS A 147 14.81 -2.53 5.63
CA LYS A 147 15.42 -3.69 6.29
C LYS A 147 15.35 -4.94 5.41
N GLN A 148 14.20 -5.21 4.80
CA GLN A 148 14.04 -6.35 3.89
C GLN A 148 14.93 -6.23 2.65
N LEU A 149 15.01 -5.06 2.02
CA LEU A 149 15.91 -4.79 0.89
C LEU A 149 17.39 -5.03 1.25
N LEU A 150 17.80 -4.55 2.42
CA LEU A 150 19.17 -4.76 2.91
C LEU A 150 19.45 -6.24 3.17
N SER A 151 18.52 -6.97 3.78
CA SER A 151 18.63 -8.41 4.02
C SER A 151 18.73 -9.21 2.71
N ASN A 152 17.93 -8.84 1.71
CA ASN A 152 17.92 -9.52 0.41
C ASN A 152 19.18 -9.23 -0.40
N SER A 153 19.73 -8.02 -0.31
CA SER A 153 20.96 -7.63 -1.00
C SER A 153 22.25 -8.09 -0.30
N SER A 154 22.19 -8.44 0.98
CA SER A 154 23.32 -9.02 1.72
C SER A 154 23.41 -10.55 1.60
N SER A 155 22.34 -11.21 1.16
CA SER A 155 22.32 -12.65 0.86
C SER A 155 23.12 -12.97 -0.40
#